data_AF-A0A969QYT7-F1
#
_entry.id   AF-A0A969QYT7-F1
#
_cell.length_a   1.000
_cell.length_b   1.000
_cell.length_c   1.000
_cell.angle_alpha   90.00
_cell.angle_beta   90.00
_cell.angle_gamma   90.00
#
_symmetry.space_group_name_H-M   'P 1'
#
loop_
_entity.id
_entity.type
_entity.pdbx_description
1 polymer ?
#
loop_
_entity_poly.entity_id
_entity_poly.type
_entity_poly.pdbx_seq_one_letter_code
_entity_poly.pdbx_strand_id
1 'polypeptide(L)'
;MDEHSRHYIIIRKGETLDHTPEFESFQRVCAEQWPAVASLLLQIEAICVQYDVPTATVNGKMLSELANEVDLGAVCTLESLLSCIENIQEVAEVLQRPGQRFKGPSGRDAAAVVIQTYQRGYMARLVRFLL
;
A
#
# COMPACT_ATOMS: atom_id res chain seq x y z
N MET A 1 18.02 -25.36 1.13
CA MET A 1 17.85 -25.31 -0.34
C MET A 1 16.68 -24.37 -0.62
N ASP A 2 16.76 -23.11 -0.15
CA ASP A 2 15.57 -22.26 0.03
C ASP A 2 15.70 -20.90 -0.68
N GLU A 3 16.67 -20.76 -1.59
CA GLU A 3 16.90 -19.53 -2.36
C GLU A 3 15.79 -19.21 -3.38
N HIS A 4 14.83 -20.12 -3.59
CA HIS A 4 13.83 -20.00 -4.68
C HIS A 4 12.38 -20.18 -4.23
N SER A 5 12.12 -20.30 -2.93
CA SER A 5 10.75 -20.35 -2.44
C SER A 5 10.15 -18.95 -2.60
N ARG A 6 9.13 -18.82 -3.46
CA ARG A 6 8.30 -17.61 -3.50
C ARG A 6 7.55 -17.53 -2.18
N HIS A 7 8.10 -16.79 -1.22
CA HIS A 7 7.39 -16.55 0.04
C HIS A 7 6.21 -15.64 -0.25
N TYR A 8 5.00 -16.18 -0.11
CA TYR A 8 3.77 -15.41 -0.23
C TYR A 8 3.42 -14.83 1.12
N ILE A 9 3.30 -13.52 1.19
CA ILE A 9 2.90 -12.79 2.39
C ILE A 9 1.46 -12.35 2.20
N ILE A 10 0.59 -12.73 3.12
CA ILE A 10 -0.84 -12.42 3.00
C ILE A 10 -1.14 -11.25 3.91
N ILE A 11 -1.75 -10.21 3.35
CA ILE A 11 -2.29 -9.06 4.08
C ILE A 11 -3.80 -9.17 4.03
N ARG A 12 -4.45 -9.22 5.19
CA ARG A 12 -5.90 -9.38 5.30
C ARG A 12 -6.47 -8.21 6.09
N LYS A 13 -7.45 -7.51 5.52
CA LYS A 13 -8.06 -6.31 6.12
C LYS A 13 -7.02 -5.26 6.57
N GLY A 14 -5.91 -5.17 5.85
CA GLY A 14 -4.84 -4.23 6.15
C GLY A 14 -3.84 -4.66 7.23
N GLU A 15 -3.88 -5.92 7.68
CA GLU A 15 -2.89 -6.48 8.61
C GLU A 15 -2.16 -7.66 7.96
N THR A 16 -0.83 -7.67 8.04
CA THR A 16 -0.01 -8.80 7.59
C THR A 16 -0.22 -10.03 8.50
N LEU A 17 -0.39 -11.21 7.89
CA LEU A 17 -0.46 -12.48 8.60
C LEU A 17 0.95 -12.99 8.92
N ASP A 18 1.44 -12.62 10.09
CA ASP A 18 2.77 -12.95 10.60
C ASP A 18 2.88 -14.38 11.15
N HIS A 19 1.77 -15.03 11.50
CA HIS A 19 1.73 -16.40 12.04
C HIS A 19 1.87 -17.52 10.99
N THR A 20 2.20 -17.19 9.74
CA THR A 20 2.35 -18.20 8.68
C THR A 20 3.80 -18.72 8.66
N PRO A 21 4.03 -20.03 8.48
CA PRO A 21 5.38 -20.58 8.40
C PRO A 21 6.17 -19.98 7.22
N GLU A 22 5.47 -19.55 6.17
CA GLU A 22 6.05 -18.83 5.03
C GLU A 22 6.58 -17.46 5.44
N PHE A 23 5.83 -16.70 6.25
CA PHE A 23 6.27 -15.40 6.76
C PHE A 23 7.47 -15.54 7.70
N GLU A 24 7.44 -16.49 8.63
CA GLU A 24 8.58 -16.76 9.52
C GLU A 24 9.83 -17.21 8.76
N SER A 25 9.66 -18.00 7.69
CA SER A 25 10.77 -18.37 6.80
C SER A 25 11.32 -17.15 6.07
N PHE A 26 10.44 -16.28 5.55
CA PHE A 26 10.83 -15.08 4.83
C PHE A 26 11.59 -14.09 5.71
N GLN A 27 11.11 -13.87 6.93
CA GLN A 27 11.75 -13.01 7.92
C GLN A 27 13.16 -13.48 8.28
N ARG A 28 13.36 -14.80 8.38
CA ARG A 28 14.70 -15.38 8.60
C ARG A 28 15.64 -15.17 7.42
N VAL A 29 15.13 -15.31 6.19
CA VAL A 29 15.92 -15.11 4.96
C VAL A 29 16.28 -13.63 4.79
N CYS A 30 15.36 -12.72 5.07
CA CYS A 30 15.54 -11.29 4.92
C CYS A 30 16.01 -10.59 6.21
N ALA A 31 16.65 -11.30 7.14
CA ALA A 31 16.95 -10.75 8.48
C ALA A 31 17.79 -9.46 8.45
N GLU A 32 18.76 -9.37 7.54
CA GLU A 32 19.65 -8.19 7.40
C GLU A 32 18.91 -6.97 6.82
N GLN A 33 18.06 -7.19 5.81
CA GLN A 33 17.25 -6.16 5.13
C GLN A 33 15.84 -6.01 5.72
N TRP A 34 15.56 -6.65 6.86
CA TRP A 34 14.23 -6.68 7.46
C TRP A 34 13.66 -5.30 7.78
N PRO A 35 14.44 -4.32 8.28
CA PRO A 35 13.90 -2.98 8.53
C PRO A 35 13.30 -2.32 7.29
N ALA A 36 13.96 -2.46 6.13
CA ALA A 36 13.47 -1.93 4.85
C ALA A 36 12.22 -2.69 4.39
N VAL A 37 12.24 -4.02 4.46
CA VAL A 37 11.09 -4.88 4.13
C VAL A 37 9.88 -4.56 5.00
N ALA A 38 10.07 -4.41 6.32
CA ALA A 38 9.01 -4.06 7.26
C ALA A 38 8.41 -2.68 6.98
N SER A 39 9.24 -1.70 6.61
CA SER A 39 8.78 -0.37 6.18
C SER A 39 7.91 -0.44 4.93
N LEU A 40 8.28 -1.28 3.94
CA LEU A 40 7.48 -1.49 2.74
C LEU A 40 6.17 -2.21 3.04
N LEU A 41 6.18 -3.24 3.90
CA LEU A 41 4.96 -3.92 4.34
C LEU A 41 3.98 -2.94 5.01
N LEU A 42 4.47 -2.07 5.89
CA LEU A 42 3.63 -1.06 6.55
C LEU A 42 2.99 -0.10 5.53
N GLN A 43 3.69 0.24 4.46
CA GLN A 43 3.12 1.06 3.38
C GLN A 43 2.03 0.31 2.60
N ILE A 44 2.23 -0.99 2.33
CA ILE A 44 1.22 -1.82 1.66
C ILE A 44 -0.02 -1.98 2.56
N GLU A 45 0.18 -2.21 3.86
CA GLU A 45 -0.89 -2.26 4.86
C GLU A 45 -1.67 -0.94 4.89
N ALA A 46 -0.99 0.20 4.92
CA ALA A 46 -1.63 1.51 4.91
C ALA A 46 -2.51 1.73 3.67
N ILE A 47 -2.07 1.27 2.48
CA ILE A 47 -2.88 1.29 1.26
C ILE A 47 -4.09 0.36 1.40
N CYS A 48 -3.88 -0.86 1.89
CA CYS A 48 -4.97 -1.81 2.08
C CYS A 48 -6.03 -1.28 3.06
N VAL A 49 -5.62 -0.62 4.15
CA VAL A 49 -6.51 0.03 5.12
C VAL A 49 -7.23 1.23 4.49
N GLN A 50 -6.50 2.10 3.78
CA GLN A 50 -7.07 3.32 3.18
C GLN A 50 -8.16 3.00 2.15
N TYR A 51 -7.94 1.97 1.34
CA TYR A 51 -8.84 1.56 0.27
C TYR A 51 -9.74 0.39 0.66
N ASP A 52 -9.73 -0.05 1.93
CA ASP A 52 -10.58 -1.14 2.43
C ASP A 52 -10.45 -2.40 1.53
N VAL A 53 -9.19 -2.77 1.25
CA VAL A 53 -8.83 -3.95 0.46
C VAL A 53 -9.03 -5.20 1.33
N PRO A 54 -9.83 -6.19 0.89
CA PRO A 54 -10.17 -7.34 1.73
C PRO A 54 -8.97 -8.26 1.98
N THR A 55 -8.23 -8.58 0.92
CA THR A 55 -7.06 -9.45 0.93
C THR A 55 -6.08 -9.02 -0.17
N ALA A 56 -4.80 -8.92 0.17
CA ALA A 56 -3.71 -8.74 -0.77
C ALA A 56 -2.65 -9.82 -0.53
N THR A 57 -2.12 -10.40 -1.61
CA THR A 57 -1.03 -11.37 -1.58
C THR A 57 0.21 -10.70 -2.13
N VAL A 58 1.23 -10.55 -1.30
CA VAL A 58 2.51 -9.90 -1.64
C VAL A 58 3.54 -10.97 -1.96
N ASN A 59 4.29 -10.74 -3.03
CA ASN A 59 5.42 -11.57 -3.44
C ASN A 59 6.67 -11.16 -2.65
N GLY A 60 7.07 -11.97 -1.68
CA GLY A 60 8.20 -11.68 -0.79
C GLY A 60 9.52 -11.50 -1.53
N LYS A 61 9.73 -12.19 -2.66
CA LYS A 61 10.92 -12.01 -3.48
C LYS A 61 10.97 -10.60 -4.09
N MET A 62 9.92 -10.17 -4.77
CA MET A 62 9.86 -8.82 -5.34
C MET A 62 9.96 -7.74 -4.26
N LEU A 63 9.35 -7.97 -3.10
CA LEU A 63 9.43 -7.07 -1.97
C LEU A 63 10.87 -6.95 -1.43
N SER A 64 11.61 -8.06 -1.39
CA SER A 64 13.01 -8.07 -0.97
C SER A 64 13.94 -7.39 -1.98
N GLU A 65 13.67 -7.55 -3.27
CA GLU A 65 14.40 -6.85 -4.33
C GLU A 65 14.15 -5.33 -4.25
N LEU A 66 12.89 -4.92 -4.07
CA LEU A 66 12.53 -3.52 -3.87
C LEU A 66 13.15 -2.93 -2.59
N ALA A 67 13.22 -3.70 -1.50
CA ALA A 67 13.88 -3.26 -0.27
C ALA A 67 15.35 -2.94 -0.50
N ASN A 68 16.06 -3.81 -1.24
CA ASN A 68 17.45 -3.58 -1.60
C ASN A 68 17.64 -2.33 -2.47
N GLU A 69 16.75 -2.10 -3.45
CA GLU A 69 16.80 -0.89 -4.27
C GLU A 69 16.59 0.38 -3.44
N VAL A 70 15.65 0.36 -2.50
CA VAL A 70 15.38 1.48 -1.61
C VAL A 70 16.57 1.77 -0.68
N ASP A 71 17.20 0.73 -0.13
CA ASP A 71 18.42 0.87 0.69
C ASP A 71 19.59 1.44 -0.10
N LEU A 72 19.67 1.14 -1.41
CA LEU A 72 20.64 1.75 -2.34
C LEU A 72 20.29 3.19 -2.73
N GLY A 73 19.18 3.74 -2.23
CA GLY A 73 18.75 5.12 -2.43
C GLY A 73 17.72 5.32 -3.54
N ALA A 74 17.11 4.26 -4.06
CA ALA A 74 16.02 4.39 -5.03
C ALA A 74 14.77 4.98 -4.36
N VAL A 75 14.01 5.77 -5.13
CA VAL A 75 12.73 6.32 -4.67
C VAL A 75 11.66 5.24 -4.74
N CYS A 76 11.10 4.86 -3.60
CA CYS A 76 9.95 3.97 -3.55
C CYS A 76 8.71 4.72 -4.08
N THR A 77 8.19 4.28 -5.24
CA THR A 77 6.94 4.81 -5.80
C THR A 77 5.77 3.89 -5.47
N LEU A 78 4.55 4.45 -5.51
CA LEU A 78 3.33 3.65 -5.34
C LEU A 78 3.25 2.52 -6.38
N GLU A 79 3.66 2.76 -7.62
CA GLU A 79 3.67 1.76 -8.68
C GLU A 79 4.64 0.61 -8.38
N SER A 80 5.84 0.93 -7.91
CA SER A 80 6.83 -0.06 -7.46
C SER A 80 6.26 -0.93 -6.34
N LEU A 81 5.58 -0.33 -5.37
CA LEU A 81 4.98 -1.03 -4.24
C LEU A 81 3.81 -1.94 -4.67
N LEU A 82 2.94 -1.44 -5.56
CA LEU A 82 1.83 -2.21 -6.12
C LEU A 82 2.32 -3.37 -7.01
N SER A 83 3.49 -3.24 -7.65
CA SER A 83 4.07 -4.31 -8.45
C SER A 83 4.46 -5.55 -7.62
N CYS A 84 4.69 -5.38 -6.32
CA CYS A 84 4.95 -6.50 -5.40
C CYS A 84 3.69 -7.31 -5.05
N ILE A 85 2.50 -6.84 -5.42
CA ILE A 85 1.23 -7.53 -5.14
C ILE A 85 0.94 -8.52 -6.28
N GLU A 86 0.90 -9.81 -5.95
CA GLU A 86 0.64 -10.89 -6.90
C GLU A 86 -0.81 -10.82 -7.44
N ASN A 87 -1.79 -10.57 -6.56
CA ASN A 87 -3.20 -10.41 -6.95
C ASN A 87 -3.57 -8.96 -7.28
N ILE A 88 -2.67 -8.20 -7.93
CA ILE A 88 -2.86 -6.78 -8.23
C ILE A 88 -4.13 -6.50 -9.04
N GLN A 89 -4.58 -7.45 -9.89
CA GLN A 89 -5.82 -7.29 -10.65
C GLN A 89 -7.04 -7.13 -9.72
N GLU A 90 -7.16 -7.98 -8.71
CA GLU A 90 -8.24 -7.91 -7.70
C GLU A 90 -8.14 -6.65 -6.85
N VAL A 91 -6.92 -6.29 -6.44
CA VAL A 91 -6.68 -5.08 -5.66
C VAL A 91 -7.01 -3.83 -6.48
N ALA A 92 -6.60 -3.79 -7.76
CA ALA A 92 -6.87 -2.68 -8.66
C ALA A 92 -8.38 -2.47 -8.90
N GLU A 93 -9.15 -3.54 -9.02
CA GLU A 93 -10.61 -3.44 -9.07
C GLU A 93 -11.22 -2.77 -7.84
N VAL A 94 -10.65 -2.99 -6.66
CA VAL A 94 -11.07 -2.31 -5.42
C VAL A 94 -10.62 -0.84 -5.46
N LEU A 95 -9.36 -0.58 -5.79
CA LEU A 95 -8.79 0.78 -5.85
C LEU A 95 -9.54 1.71 -6.82
N GLN A 96 -10.01 1.18 -7.94
CA GLN A 96 -10.71 1.94 -8.99
C GLN A 96 -12.18 2.24 -8.66
N ARG A 97 -12.78 1.60 -7.64
CA ARG A 97 -14.18 1.82 -7.28
C ARG A 97 -14.38 3.24 -6.74
N PRO A 98 -15.27 4.05 -7.34
CA PRO A 98 -15.59 5.37 -6.83
C PRO A 98 -16.02 5.33 -5.37
N GLY A 99 -15.46 6.23 -4.55
CA GLY A 99 -15.77 6.32 -3.13
C GLY A 99 -15.07 5.29 -2.23
N GLN A 100 -14.36 4.31 -2.79
CA GLN A 100 -13.67 3.29 -2.00
C GLN A 100 -12.57 3.90 -1.11
N ARG A 101 -11.85 4.91 -1.60
CA ARG A 101 -10.84 5.67 -0.84
C ARG A 101 -11.38 6.36 0.43
N PHE A 102 -12.70 6.52 0.56
CA PHE A 102 -13.34 7.11 1.74
C PHE A 102 -13.94 6.07 2.70
N LYS A 103 -13.70 4.77 2.46
CA LYS A 103 -14.20 3.70 3.34
C LYS A 103 -13.22 3.31 4.46
N GLY A 104 -11.94 3.64 4.32
CA GLY A 104 -10.96 3.41 5.38
C GLY A 104 -11.25 4.20 6.67
N PRO A 105 -10.49 3.94 7.75
CA PRO A 105 -10.72 4.55 9.08
C PRO A 105 -10.77 6.08 9.05
N SER A 106 -9.88 6.71 8.28
CA SER A 106 -9.83 8.17 8.09
C SER A 106 -10.67 8.66 6.91
N GLY A 107 -11.58 7.84 6.40
CA GLY A 107 -12.34 8.09 5.19
C GLY A 107 -13.27 9.31 5.28
N ARG A 108 -13.84 9.56 6.47
CA ARG A 108 -14.65 10.77 6.74
C ARG A 108 -13.82 12.05 6.65
N ASP A 109 -12.63 12.04 7.22
CA ASP A 109 -11.72 13.20 7.17
C ASP A 109 -11.22 13.43 5.74
N ALA A 110 -10.86 12.36 5.03
CA ALA A 110 -10.47 12.42 3.63
C ALA A 110 -11.61 12.98 2.75
N ALA A 111 -12.86 12.57 2.98
CA ALA A 111 -14.03 13.10 2.29
C ALA A 111 -14.23 14.59 2.62
N ALA A 112 -14.12 14.97 3.89
CA ALA A 112 -14.25 16.36 4.32
C ALA A 112 -13.19 17.26 3.65
N VAL A 113 -11.93 16.82 3.57
CA VAL A 113 -10.84 17.55 2.90
C VAL A 113 -11.16 17.76 1.41
N VAL A 114 -11.67 16.74 0.72
CA VAL A 114 -12.03 16.85 -0.71
C VAL A 114 -13.15 17.86 -0.91
N ILE A 115 -14.22 17.77 -0.10
CA ILE A 115 -15.35 18.71 -0.15
C ILE A 115 -14.89 20.14 0.13
N GLN A 116 -14.11 20.33 1.21
CA GLN A 116 -13.58 21.63 1.58
C GLN A 116 -12.68 22.22 0.50
N THR A 117 -11.88 21.39 -0.16
CA THR A 117 -10.99 21.82 -1.25
C THR A 117 -11.79 22.28 -2.47
N TYR A 118 -12.84 21.54 -2.84
CA TYR A 118 -13.78 21.96 -3.88
C TYR A 118 -14.46 23.29 -3.55
N GLN A 119 -14.98 23.42 -2.32
CA GLN A 119 -15.67 24.64 -1.87
C GLN A 119 -14.73 25.85 -1.88
N ARG A 120 -13.52 25.72 -1.31
CA ARG A 120 -12.50 26.78 -1.34
C ARG A 120 -12.14 27.16 -2.77
N GLY A 121 -11.96 26.18 -3.66
CA GLY A 121 -11.64 26.43 -5.06
C GLY A 121 -12.77 27.10 -5.85
N TYR A 122 -14.03 26.78 -5.54
CA TYR A 122 -15.20 27.46 -6.11
C TYR A 122 -15.27 28.92 -5.66
N MET A 123 -15.16 29.16 -4.34
CA MET A 123 -15.18 30.51 -3.78
C MET A 123 -14.06 31.40 -4.34
N ALA A 124 -12.84 30.87 -4.45
CA ALA A 124 -11.71 31.60 -5.02
C ALA A 124 -11.95 32.01 -6.49
N ARG A 125 -12.59 31.13 -7.28
CA ARG A 125 -12.95 31.44 -8.67
C ARG A 125 -14.06 32.49 -8.74
N LEU A 126 -15.05 32.41 -7.86
CA LEU A 126 -16.17 33.35 -7.82
C LEU A 126 -15.71 34.77 -7.48
N VAL A 127 -14.83 34.92 -6.49
CA VAL A 127 -14.24 36.22 -6.10
C VAL A 127 -13.46 36.85 -7.25
N ARG A 128 -12.83 36.04 -8.11
CA ARG A 128 -12.07 36.50 -9.28
C ARG A 128 -12.93 37.10 -10.40
N PHE A 129 -14.24 36.87 -10.39
CA PHE A 129 -15.20 37.46 -11.33
C PHE A 129 -15.91 38.71 -10.77
N LEU A 130 -15.71 39.03 -9.49
CA LEU A 130 -16.36 40.15 -8.78
C LEU A 130 -15.40 41.32 -8.49
N LEU A 131 -14.15 41.25 -8.96
CA LEU A 131 -13.12 42.30 -8.95
C LEU A 131 -12.80 42.71 -10.39
#